data_AF-A0A8A3PEF9-F1
#
_entry.id   AF-A0A8A3PEF9-F1
#
_cell.length_a   1.000
_cell.length_b   1.000
_cell.length_c   1.000
_cell.angle_alpha   90.00
_cell.angle_beta   90.00
_cell.angle_gamma   90.00
#
_symmetry.space_group_name_H-M   'P 1'
#
loop_
_entity.id
_entity.type
_entity.pdbx_description
1 polymer ?
#
loop_
_entity_poly.entity_id
_entity_poly.type
_entity_poly.pdbx_seq_one_letter_code
_entity_poly.pdbx_strand_id
1 'polypeptide(L)'
;MSDRRTISMIALLLEGRLLINGVVCYTCVLPISRSPSPLSCGACQRVTYCSEKCWANDPQTDGHRAICLDLVAQNKSQKECGPKTWDERYQELSKLSTKNLPANNTDDAKAFLKYTFFQEFCVDCYRTKFELQQGHYLNSCKNCFLVFSCGSCVQPKEANGEYICSQCTEPGSSLYRERKTAIETGIAFLFHVMWGHRLPYYPCLGTNRPPFCFRGIFEKPRQSFKSLSTIEGWYDYHYTMALQYSLDEDIDKETLLPLREQPAGTAYTHVYLNSTEGLSFVLTIYAALEKALASSNLDLSQRMRLEVHVIDATEEILRAFDYETFLHLLPSLKAMRWVFVFSSPYPISYMKMGVCDDCMDKGRAISCHYVHMDSYLRSTKELAVVFDSEFLSKPEYLPILKHLISGSVMGEFCTVFTSWSADTMARETGYLVELGANLIVEGQENKWQSKRPIFKQCRENPHLISYANKYWWMIKSIGQ
;
A
#
# COMPACT_ATOMS: atom_id res chain seq x y z
N MET A 1 4.26 23.86 8.68
CA MET A 1 2.86 23.40 8.79
C MET A 1 2.59 22.48 7.60
N SER A 2 2.77 21.17 7.75
CA SER A 2 2.27 20.22 6.76
C SER A 2 0.75 20.30 6.76
N ASP A 3 0.16 20.57 5.60
CA ASP A 3 -1.27 20.74 5.43
C ASP A 3 -2.01 19.49 5.95
N ARG A 4 -3.06 19.66 6.76
CA ARG A 4 -3.94 18.55 7.20
C ARG A 4 -4.45 17.74 6.00
N ARG A 5 -4.54 18.37 4.81
CA ARG A 5 -4.87 17.72 3.54
C ARG A 5 -3.94 16.53 3.21
N THR A 6 -2.63 16.65 3.42
CA THR A 6 -1.66 15.58 3.10
C THR A 6 -1.85 14.34 3.98
N ILE A 7 -2.18 14.54 5.27
CA ILE A 7 -2.38 13.46 6.25
C ILE A 7 -3.68 12.71 5.95
N SER A 8 -4.76 13.45 5.67
CA SER A 8 -6.02 12.86 5.19
C SER A 8 -5.79 12.05 3.92
N MET A 9 -5.05 12.58 2.94
CA MET A 9 -4.79 11.88 1.69
C MET A 9 -4.05 10.55 1.88
N ILE A 10 -3.02 10.49 2.74
CA ILE A 10 -2.24 9.26 2.99
C ILE A 10 -3.07 8.20 3.73
N ALA A 11 -3.81 8.62 4.77
CA ALA A 11 -4.73 7.73 5.50
C ALA A 11 -5.82 7.17 4.57
N LEU A 12 -6.33 7.99 3.66
CA LEU A 12 -7.38 7.63 2.70
C LEU A 12 -6.85 6.74 1.56
N LEU A 13 -5.58 6.89 1.17
CA LEU A 13 -4.96 6.05 0.13
C LEU A 13 -4.72 4.62 0.59
N LEU A 14 -4.43 4.39 1.88
CA LEU A 14 -4.07 3.06 2.39
C LEU A 14 -5.26 2.32 2.99
N GLU A 15 -6.17 3.01 3.68
CA GLU A 15 -7.28 2.38 4.43
C GLU A 15 -8.63 3.07 4.22
N GLY A 16 -8.79 3.80 3.10
CA GLY A 16 -10.03 4.52 2.77
C GLY A 16 -11.28 3.63 2.77
N ARG A 17 -11.15 2.32 2.54
CA ARG A 17 -12.26 1.37 2.59
C ARG A 17 -12.92 1.32 3.96
N LEU A 18 -12.15 1.34 5.05
CA LEU A 18 -12.71 1.29 6.41
C LEU A 18 -13.51 2.56 6.73
N LEU A 19 -13.08 3.70 6.19
CA LEU A 19 -13.73 5.00 6.35
C LEU A 19 -15.03 5.09 5.52
N ILE A 20 -14.98 4.68 4.25
CA ILE A 20 -16.14 4.74 3.33
C ILE A 20 -17.22 3.70 3.67
N ASN A 21 -16.82 2.52 4.16
CA ASN A 21 -17.78 1.50 4.59
C ASN A 21 -18.34 1.74 6.00
N GLY A 22 -17.99 2.87 6.63
CA GLY A 22 -18.45 3.20 7.98
C GLY A 22 -18.03 2.22 9.05
N VAL A 23 -16.90 1.52 8.86
CA VAL A 23 -16.30 0.64 9.88
C VAL A 23 -15.68 1.50 11.00
N VAL A 24 -15.08 2.62 10.61
CA VAL A 24 -14.52 3.64 11.51
C VAL A 24 -15.12 5.00 11.23
N CYS A 25 -15.14 5.85 12.27
CA CYS A 25 -15.58 7.22 12.13
C CYS A 25 -14.61 8.01 11.26
N TYR A 26 -15.13 8.72 10.26
CA TYR A 26 -14.30 9.51 9.36
C TYR A 26 -13.42 10.56 10.07
N THR A 27 -13.92 11.18 11.14
CA THR A 27 -13.23 12.27 11.85
C THR A 27 -12.21 11.81 12.87
N CYS A 28 -12.56 10.82 13.70
CA CYS A 28 -11.71 10.39 14.82
C CYS A 28 -11.05 9.03 14.60
N VAL A 29 -11.47 8.31 13.55
CA VAL A 29 -11.01 6.98 13.15
C VAL A 29 -11.11 5.93 14.24
N LEU A 30 -12.00 6.16 15.20
CA LEU A 30 -12.41 5.13 16.14
C LEU A 30 -13.45 4.22 15.49
N PRO A 31 -13.47 2.92 15.85
CA PRO A 31 -14.53 2.00 15.41
C PRO A 31 -15.92 2.56 15.71
N ILE A 32 -16.84 2.44 14.76
CA ILE A 32 -18.22 2.88 14.94
C ILE A 32 -19.01 1.81 15.70
N SER A 33 -19.60 2.19 16.83
CA SER A 33 -20.66 1.39 17.47
C SER A 33 -21.96 1.50 16.65
N ARG A 34 -22.71 0.40 16.54
CA ARG A 34 -24.04 0.40 15.89
C ARG A 34 -25.16 0.93 16.80
N SER A 35 -24.87 1.13 18.08
CA SER A 35 -25.81 1.67 19.05
C SER A 35 -25.15 2.85 19.80
N PRO A 36 -25.68 4.08 19.68
CA PRO A 36 -26.78 4.49 18.77
C PRO A 36 -26.41 4.33 17.29
N SER A 37 -27.41 4.39 16.39
CA SER A 37 -27.15 4.33 14.94
C SER A 37 -26.19 5.44 14.52
N PRO A 38 -25.17 5.13 13.72
CA PRO A 38 -24.18 6.12 13.34
C PRO A 38 -24.75 7.16 12.37
N LEU A 39 -24.13 8.34 12.34
CA LEU A 39 -24.55 9.43 11.46
C LEU A 39 -23.86 9.30 10.11
N SER A 40 -24.61 9.19 9.03
CA SER A 40 -24.05 9.28 7.68
C SER A 40 -24.16 10.71 7.14
N CYS A 41 -23.23 11.12 6.29
CA CYS A 41 -23.35 12.37 5.55
C CYS A 41 -24.64 12.35 4.71
N GLY A 42 -25.54 13.31 4.93
CA GLY A 42 -26.81 13.37 4.19
C GLY A 42 -26.67 13.60 2.69
N ALA A 43 -25.55 14.20 2.23
CA ALA A 43 -25.31 14.47 0.82
C ALA A 43 -24.74 13.24 0.09
N CYS A 44 -23.52 12.80 0.44
CA CYS A 44 -22.87 11.69 -0.26
C CYS A 44 -23.30 10.30 0.24
N GLN A 45 -23.83 10.20 1.46
CA GLN A 45 -24.23 8.95 2.12
C GLN A 45 -23.14 7.86 2.17
N ARG A 46 -21.87 8.21 1.94
CA ARG A 46 -20.72 7.30 1.90
C ARG A 46 -19.75 7.50 3.06
N VAL A 47 -19.91 8.56 3.83
CA VAL A 47 -19.06 8.87 4.97
C VAL A 47 -19.90 8.78 6.22
N THR A 48 -19.35 8.14 7.26
CA THR A 48 -20.05 7.86 8.51
C THR A 48 -19.28 8.37 9.72
N TYR A 49 -20.01 8.89 10.71
CA TYR A 49 -19.51 9.49 11.93
C TYR A 49 -20.09 8.79 13.17
N CYS A 50 -19.29 8.68 14.22
CA CYS A 50 -19.74 8.06 15.48
C CYS A 50 -20.60 8.99 16.36
N SER A 51 -20.63 10.30 16.08
CA SER A 51 -21.37 11.28 16.89
C SER A 51 -21.58 12.60 16.12
N GLU A 52 -22.58 13.39 16.54
CA GLU A 52 -22.81 14.74 16.01
C GLU A 52 -21.58 15.63 16.20
N LYS A 53 -20.87 15.45 17.32
CA LYS A 53 -19.60 16.13 17.57
C LYS A 53 -18.56 15.81 16.51
N CYS A 54 -18.41 14.54 16.11
CA CYS A 54 -17.47 14.17 15.04
C CYS A 54 -17.93 14.66 13.67
N TRP A 55 -19.23 14.64 13.39
CA TRP A 55 -19.79 15.23 12.17
C TRP A 55 -19.57 16.75 12.09
N ALA A 56 -19.81 17.48 13.18
CA ALA A 56 -19.56 18.92 13.27
C ALA A 56 -18.06 19.27 13.28
N ASN A 57 -17.23 18.40 13.87
CA ASN A 57 -15.76 18.52 13.91
C ASN A 57 -15.06 17.92 12.70
N ASP A 58 -15.77 17.30 11.75
CA ASP A 58 -15.32 17.13 10.37
C ASP A 58 -15.67 18.42 9.66
N PRO A 59 -15.04 19.54 10.07
CA PRO A 59 -15.56 20.83 9.77
C PRO A 59 -15.49 20.95 8.25
N GLN A 60 -15.98 22.06 7.76
CA GLN A 60 -15.68 22.62 6.45
C GLN A 60 -14.15 22.76 6.14
N THR A 61 -13.24 22.10 6.87
CA THR A 61 -11.92 21.71 6.37
C THR A 61 -12.07 20.96 5.06
N ASP A 62 -11.21 21.30 4.12
CA ASP A 62 -11.31 20.88 2.73
C ASP A 62 -11.31 19.36 2.51
N GLY A 63 -11.05 18.52 3.52
CA GLY A 63 -10.96 17.06 3.41
C GLY A 63 -12.21 16.38 2.84
N HIS A 64 -13.24 16.14 3.67
CA HIS A 64 -14.47 15.50 3.18
C HIS A 64 -15.18 16.37 2.15
N ARG A 65 -15.25 17.70 2.36
CA ARG A 65 -15.95 18.60 1.43
C ARG A 65 -15.41 18.51 0.01
N ALA A 66 -14.08 18.40 -0.18
CA ALA A 66 -13.49 18.23 -1.50
C ALA A 66 -14.00 16.98 -2.21
N ILE A 67 -14.07 15.85 -1.49
CA ILE A 67 -14.47 14.57 -2.09
C ILE A 67 -16.00 14.36 -2.10
N CYS A 68 -16.75 15.07 -1.25
CA CYS A 68 -18.18 14.86 -1.06
C CYS A 68 -18.96 15.12 -2.36
N LEU A 69 -18.63 16.22 -3.06
CA LEU A 69 -19.27 16.59 -4.31
C LEU A 69 -19.07 15.54 -5.39
N ASP A 70 -17.86 15.00 -5.49
CA ASP A 70 -17.53 13.99 -6.49
C ASP A 70 -18.21 12.65 -6.16
N LEU A 71 -18.28 12.28 -4.87
CA LEU A 71 -19.05 11.11 -4.41
C LEU A 71 -20.55 11.27 -4.70
N VAL A 72 -21.11 12.47 -4.54
CA VAL A 72 -22.50 12.78 -4.91
C VAL A 72 -22.71 12.62 -6.42
N ALA A 73 -21.78 13.14 -7.24
CA ALA A 73 -21.84 12.98 -8.70
C ALA A 73 -21.76 11.50 -9.11
N GLN A 74 -20.89 10.73 -8.47
CA GLN A 74 -20.79 9.29 -8.67
C GLN A 74 -22.09 8.58 -8.31
N ASN A 75 -22.70 8.87 -7.16
CA ASN A 75 -23.98 8.28 -6.76
C ASN A 75 -25.08 8.56 -7.78
N LYS A 76 -25.14 9.79 -8.33
CA LYS A 76 -26.12 10.15 -9.38
C LYS A 76 -25.91 9.42 -10.69
N SER A 77 -24.66 9.05 -11.01
CA SER A 77 -24.35 8.27 -12.21
C SER A 77 -24.78 6.81 -12.11
N GLN A 78 -24.95 6.31 -10.87
CA GLN A 78 -25.40 4.97 -10.56
C GLN A 78 -26.94 4.92 -10.57
N LYS A 79 -27.51 4.67 -11.74
CA LYS A 79 -28.95 4.51 -11.90
C LYS A 79 -29.38 3.10 -11.55
N GLU A 80 -30.62 2.94 -11.07
CA GLU A 80 -31.22 1.62 -10.89
C GLU A 80 -30.98 0.74 -12.11
N CYS A 81 -30.38 -0.42 -11.86
CA CYS A 81 -30.03 -1.38 -12.88
C CYS A 81 -30.29 -2.81 -12.37
N GLY A 82 -30.36 -3.75 -13.31
CA GLY A 82 -30.42 -5.17 -13.00
C GLY A 82 -29.15 -5.67 -12.27
N PRO A 83 -29.15 -6.94 -11.82
CA PRO A 83 -27.94 -7.61 -11.35
C PRO A 83 -26.80 -7.48 -12.36
N LYS A 84 -25.57 -7.38 -11.86
CA LYS A 84 -24.34 -7.32 -12.65
C LYS A 84 -23.46 -8.52 -12.32
N THR A 85 -22.55 -8.86 -13.21
CA THR A 85 -21.38 -9.68 -12.91
C THR A 85 -20.27 -8.81 -12.28
N TRP A 86 -19.28 -9.45 -11.64
CA TRP A 86 -18.14 -8.71 -11.11
C TRP A 86 -17.33 -8.02 -12.23
N ASP A 87 -17.13 -8.66 -13.39
CA ASP A 87 -16.37 -8.07 -14.49
C ASP A 87 -17.06 -6.80 -15.02
N GLU A 88 -18.38 -6.83 -15.19
CA GLU A 88 -19.16 -5.64 -15.57
C GLU A 88 -19.03 -4.51 -14.54
N ARG A 89 -19.15 -4.83 -13.25
CA ARG A 89 -18.96 -3.84 -12.18
C ARG A 89 -17.53 -3.28 -12.19
N TYR A 90 -16.52 -4.13 -12.28
CA TYR A 90 -15.13 -3.73 -12.28
C TYR A 90 -14.82 -2.79 -13.46
N GLN A 91 -15.32 -3.10 -14.66
CA GLN A 91 -15.20 -2.24 -15.82
C GLN A 91 -15.90 -0.89 -15.61
N GLU A 92 -17.10 -0.89 -15.00
CA GLU A 92 -17.81 0.35 -14.67
C GLU A 92 -17.04 1.21 -13.67
N LEU A 93 -16.54 0.60 -12.58
CA LEU A 93 -15.70 1.28 -11.60
C LEU A 93 -14.44 1.84 -12.27
N SER A 94 -13.80 1.09 -13.17
CA SER A 94 -12.63 1.56 -13.95
C SER A 94 -12.97 2.73 -14.89
N LYS A 95 -14.17 2.74 -15.48
CA LYS A 95 -14.64 3.86 -16.31
C LYS A 95 -14.97 5.10 -15.47
N LEU A 96 -15.62 4.92 -14.32
CA LEU A 96 -15.93 6.01 -13.39
C LEU A 96 -14.66 6.63 -12.82
N SER A 97 -13.68 5.78 -12.51
CA SER A 97 -12.41 6.20 -11.99
C SER A 97 -11.65 7.07 -13.01
N THR A 98 -11.66 6.71 -14.30
CA THR A 98 -11.02 7.51 -15.37
C THR A 98 -11.80 8.77 -15.77
N LYS A 99 -13.13 8.72 -15.80
CA LYS A 99 -13.98 9.82 -16.31
C LYS A 99 -14.03 11.06 -15.40
N ASN A 100 -13.93 10.86 -14.09
CA ASN A 100 -14.14 11.91 -13.11
C ASN A 100 -12.84 12.53 -12.58
N LEU A 101 -11.69 12.23 -13.20
CA LEU A 101 -10.42 12.84 -12.81
C LEU A 101 -10.47 14.34 -13.14
N PRO A 102 -10.32 15.23 -12.13
CA PRO A 102 -10.17 16.66 -12.39
C PRO A 102 -8.99 16.85 -13.35
N ALA A 103 -9.22 17.52 -14.48
CA ALA A 103 -8.19 17.73 -15.51
C ALA A 103 -6.91 18.42 -14.98
N ASN A 104 -6.98 19.07 -13.82
CA ASN A 104 -5.95 19.95 -13.30
C ASN A 104 -5.37 19.55 -11.92
N ASN A 105 -5.71 18.40 -11.33
CA ASN A 105 -5.18 18.03 -10.01
C ASN A 105 -4.95 16.51 -9.88
N THR A 106 -3.72 16.07 -10.11
CA THR A 106 -3.36 14.65 -10.26
C THR A 106 -3.40 13.85 -8.95
N ASP A 107 -3.20 14.51 -7.81
CA ASP A 107 -3.06 13.81 -6.53
C ASP A 107 -4.44 13.57 -5.87
N ASP A 108 -5.31 14.57 -5.89
CA ASP A 108 -6.71 14.43 -5.45
C ASP A 108 -7.49 13.47 -6.37
N ALA A 109 -7.17 13.46 -7.66
CA ALA A 109 -7.71 12.54 -8.64
C ALA A 109 -7.43 11.07 -8.29
N LYS A 110 -6.20 10.75 -7.82
CA LYS A 110 -5.81 9.38 -7.44
C LYS A 110 -6.47 8.93 -6.14
N ALA A 111 -6.60 9.82 -5.15
CA ALA A 111 -7.39 9.53 -3.95
C ALA A 111 -8.85 9.27 -4.31
N PHE A 112 -9.39 10.03 -5.28
CA PHE A 112 -10.75 9.84 -5.80
C PHE A 112 -10.96 8.48 -6.49
N LEU A 113 -9.98 8.01 -7.29
CA LEU A 113 -10.00 6.66 -7.89
C LEU A 113 -10.30 5.59 -6.83
N LYS A 114 -9.63 5.65 -5.68
CA LYS A 114 -9.76 4.62 -4.64
C LYS A 114 -11.13 4.60 -3.97
N TYR A 115 -11.78 5.75 -3.72
CA TYR A 115 -13.14 5.75 -3.14
C TYR A 115 -14.17 5.10 -4.05
N THR A 116 -13.96 5.21 -5.37
CA THR A 116 -14.85 4.58 -6.34
C THR A 116 -14.86 3.07 -6.13
N PHE A 117 -13.68 2.47 -5.99
CA PHE A 117 -13.53 1.04 -5.70
C PHE A 117 -14.01 0.67 -4.30
N PHE A 118 -13.79 1.52 -3.29
CA PHE A 118 -14.21 1.21 -1.91
C PHE A 118 -15.71 1.18 -1.65
N GLN A 119 -16.55 1.37 -2.65
CA GLN A 119 -17.98 1.35 -2.51
C GLN A 119 -18.55 0.01 -2.01
N GLU A 120 -19.57 0.10 -1.18
CA GLU A 120 -20.40 -1.03 -0.75
C GLU A 120 -21.24 -1.57 -1.92
N PHE A 121 -21.15 -2.87 -2.19
CA PHE A 121 -22.00 -3.58 -3.13
C PHE A 121 -22.42 -4.95 -2.60
N CYS A 122 -23.57 -5.42 -3.06
CA CYS A 122 -24.06 -6.76 -2.76
C CYS A 122 -23.10 -7.82 -3.36
N VAL A 123 -22.69 -8.79 -2.56
CA VAL A 123 -21.77 -9.86 -2.98
C VAL A 123 -22.34 -10.74 -4.11
N ASP A 124 -23.66 -10.89 -4.18
CA ASP A 124 -24.31 -11.76 -5.18
C ASP A 124 -24.64 -11.05 -6.49
N CYS A 125 -25.21 -9.84 -6.42
CA CYS A 125 -25.67 -9.11 -7.62
C CYS A 125 -24.80 -7.90 -7.98
N TYR A 126 -23.76 -7.61 -7.19
CA TYR A 126 -22.83 -6.50 -7.35
C TYR A 126 -23.47 -5.12 -7.43
N ARG A 127 -24.76 -4.98 -7.11
CA ARG A 127 -25.46 -3.69 -7.02
C ARG A 127 -25.08 -2.97 -5.74
N THR A 128 -24.88 -1.67 -5.88
CA THR A 128 -24.60 -0.73 -4.81
C THR A 128 -25.91 -0.21 -4.21
N LYS A 129 -25.85 0.41 -3.04
CA LYS A 129 -27.05 0.97 -2.40
C LYS A 129 -27.78 2.02 -3.25
N PHE A 130 -27.10 2.66 -4.20
CA PHE A 130 -27.69 3.68 -5.08
C PHE A 130 -28.41 3.09 -6.30
N GLU A 131 -28.19 1.80 -6.59
CA GLU A 131 -28.87 1.08 -7.70
C GLU A 131 -29.97 0.15 -7.18
N LEU A 132 -30.15 0.06 -5.86
CA LEU A 132 -31.24 -0.68 -5.25
C LEU A 132 -32.53 0.15 -5.29
N GLN A 133 -33.67 -0.53 -5.45
CA GLN A 133 -34.99 0.10 -5.39
C GLN A 133 -35.23 0.78 -4.04
N GLN A 134 -36.05 1.83 -4.04
CA GLN A 134 -36.41 2.57 -2.82
C GLN A 134 -36.91 1.61 -1.72
N GLY A 135 -36.32 1.71 -0.53
CA GLY A 135 -36.64 0.84 0.61
C GLY A 135 -35.74 -0.40 0.75
N HIS A 136 -34.93 -0.73 -0.26
CA HIS A 136 -33.90 -1.76 -0.16
C HIS A 136 -32.58 -1.17 0.31
N TYR A 137 -31.89 -1.91 1.19
CA TYR A 137 -30.61 -1.51 1.74
C TYR A 137 -29.59 -2.65 1.65
N LEU A 138 -28.31 -2.28 1.75
CA LEU A 138 -27.22 -3.22 1.88
C LEU A 138 -27.03 -3.55 3.36
N ASN A 139 -27.09 -4.85 3.67
CA ASN A 139 -26.77 -5.41 4.96
C ASN A 139 -25.29 -5.73 5.01
N SER A 140 -24.56 -5.10 5.92
CA SER A 140 -23.17 -5.46 6.19
C SER A 140 -23.09 -6.74 7.02
N CYS A 141 -22.12 -7.59 6.68
CA CYS A 141 -21.75 -8.73 7.50
C CYS A 141 -21.39 -8.27 8.92
N LYS A 142 -22.03 -8.83 9.95
CA LYS A 142 -21.81 -8.46 11.37
C LYS A 142 -20.40 -8.77 11.87
N ASN A 143 -19.71 -9.68 11.17
CA ASN A 143 -18.41 -10.20 11.55
C ASN A 143 -17.26 -9.38 10.94
N CYS A 144 -17.26 -9.22 9.61
CA CYS A 144 -16.18 -8.54 8.91
C CYS A 144 -16.52 -7.12 8.46
N PHE A 145 -17.79 -6.68 8.46
CA PHE A 145 -18.21 -5.33 8.03
C PHE A 145 -17.83 -4.91 6.59
N LEU A 146 -17.26 -5.81 5.79
CA LEU A 146 -16.71 -5.50 4.46
C LEU A 146 -17.42 -6.21 3.31
N VAL A 147 -18.20 -7.23 3.63
CA VAL A 147 -19.07 -7.95 2.71
C VAL A 147 -20.49 -7.47 2.97
N PHE A 148 -21.22 -7.16 1.90
CA PHE A 148 -22.58 -6.67 1.98
C PHE A 148 -23.49 -7.55 1.14
N SER A 149 -24.76 -7.68 1.52
CA SER A 149 -25.81 -8.28 0.69
C SER A 149 -27.04 -7.39 0.67
N CYS A 150 -27.79 -7.40 -0.44
CA CYS A 150 -29.07 -6.69 -0.49
C CYS A 150 -30.22 -7.63 -0.12
N GLY A 151 -31.30 -7.08 0.43
CA GLY A 151 -32.48 -7.87 0.83
C GLY A 151 -33.12 -8.67 -0.32
N SER A 152 -32.88 -8.30 -1.58
CA SER A 152 -33.37 -9.05 -2.75
C SER A 152 -32.55 -10.31 -3.09
N CYS A 153 -31.31 -10.41 -2.61
CA CYS A 153 -30.42 -11.55 -2.85
C CYS A 153 -30.33 -12.51 -1.65
N VAL A 154 -30.66 -12.01 -0.46
CA VAL A 154 -30.67 -12.79 0.77
C VAL A 154 -31.76 -13.86 0.72
N GLN A 155 -31.36 -15.12 0.88
CA GLN A 155 -32.32 -16.21 1.11
C GLN A 155 -33.00 -15.99 2.48
N PRO A 156 -34.28 -16.40 2.68
CA PRO A 156 -35.04 -16.11 3.90
C PRO A 156 -34.35 -16.53 5.22
N LYS A 157 -33.46 -17.53 5.19
CA LYS A 157 -32.71 -18.03 6.36
C LYS A 157 -31.54 -17.12 6.80
N GLU A 158 -31.15 -16.16 5.98
CA GLU A 158 -29.99 -15.28 6.21
C GLU A 158 -30.40 -13.83 6.54
N ALA A 159 -31.70 -13.54 6.62
CA ALA A 159 -32.28 -12.21 6.81
C ALA A 159 -31.83 -11.50 8.11
N ASN A 160 -31.39 -12.24 9.12
CA ASN A 160 -30.85 -11.68 10.37
C ASN A 160 -29.37 -11.25 10.27
N GLY A 161 -28.73 -11.38 9.11
CA GLY A 161 -27.38 -10.88 8.85
C GLY A 161 -26.24 -11.69 9.49
N GLU A 162 -26.52 -12.87 10.04
CA GLU A 162 -25.50 -13.74 10.65
C GLU A 162 -24.65 -14.50 9.61
N TYR A 163 -25.17 -14.73 8.40
CA TYR A 163 -24.56 -15.66 7.43
C TYR A 163 -24.24 -15.06 6.05
N ILE A 164 -24.26 -13.72 5.92
CA ILE A 164 -24.03 -13.02 4.63
C ILE A 164 -22.69 -13.37 3.96
N CYS A 165 -21.71 -13.81 4.74
CA CYS A 165 -20.42 -14.23 4.25
C CYS A 165 -20.21 -15.69 4.66
N SER A 166 -20.50 -16.65 3.77
CA SER A 166 -20.21 -18.09 3.95
C SER A 166 -18.75 -18.38 4.33
N GLN A 167 -17.85 -17.46 3.98
CA GLN A 167 -16.43 -17.49 4.35
C GLN A 167 -16.12 -16.97 5.77
N CYS A 168 -17.11 -16.34 6.41
CA CYS A 168 -17.03 -15.71 7.73
C CYS A 168 -17.99 -16.37 8.75
N THR A 169 -18.68 -17.45 8.36
CA THR A 169 -19.69 -18.14 9.17
C THR A 169 -19.10 -18.99 10.28
N GLU A 170 -17.84 -19.40 10.14
CA GLU A 170 -17.11 -20.13 11.19
C GLU A 170 -16.08 -19.19 11.84
N PRO A 171 -16.34 -18.71 13.06
CA PRO A 171 -15.33 -18.06 13.88
C PRO A 171 -14.10 -18.98 13.99
N GLY A 172 -13.02 -18.63 13.27
CA GLY A 172 -11.80 -19.43 13.21
C GLY A 172 -11.35 -19.84 11.81
N SER A 173 -12.18 -19.64 10.76
CA SER A 173 -11.71 -19.82 9.39
C SER A 173 -10.49 -18.93 9.11
N SER A 174 -9.53 -19.40 8.31
CA SER A 174 -8.34 -18.62 7.96
C SER A 174 -8.73 -17.26 7.37
N LEU A 175 -9.70 -17.25 6.48
CA LEU A 175 -10.17 -16.04 5.81
C LEU A 175 -10.88 -15.07 6.76
N TYR A 176 -11.67 -15.57 7.72
CA TYR A 176 -12.25 -14.72 8.77
C TYR A 176 -11.15 -14.03 9.58
N ARG A 177 -10.13 -14.79 10.01
CA ARG A 177 -9.01 -14.25 10.78
C ARG A 177 -8.24 -13.20 9.99
N GLU A 178 -7.94 -13.46 8.72
CA GLU A 178 -7.26 -12.49 7.87
C GLU A 178 -8.08 -11.20 7.68
N ARG A 179 -9.40 -11.29 7.43
CA ARG A 179 -10.25 -10.10 7.31
C ARG A 179 -10.29 -9.29 8.60
N LYS A 180 -10.45 -9.98 9.73
CA LYS A 180 -10.47 -9.34 11.04
C LYS A 180 -9.13 -8.65 11.31
N THR A 181 -8.00 -9.33 11.08
CA THR A 181 -6.66 -8.76 11.23
C THR A 181 -6.46 -7.56 10.31
N ALA A 182 -6.91 -7.60 9.06
CA ALA A 182 -6.80 -6.48 8.12
C ALA A 182 -7.58 -5.25 8.62
N ILE A 183 -8.78 -5.46 9.17
CA ILE A 183 -9.57 -4.38 9.78
C ILE A 183 -8.87 -3.83 11.02
N GLU A 184 -8.46 -4.69 11.96
CA GLU A 184 -7.83 -4.28 13.22
C GLU A 184 -6.51 -3.54 12.99
N THR A 185 -5.66 -4.06 12.10
CA THR A 185 -4.41 -3.39 11.70
C THR A 185 -4.66 -2.12 10.91
N GLY A 186 -5.68 -2.09 10.04
CA GLY A 186 -6.15 -0.89 9.35
C GLY A 186 -6.57 0.23 10.30
N ILE A 187 -7.36 -0.11 11.31
CA ILE A 187 -7.78 0.82 12.37
C ILE A 187 -6.55 1.32 13.15
N ALA A 188 -5.68 0.42 13.58
CA ALA A 188 -4.47 0.78 14.34
C ALA A 188 -3.54 1.69 13.53
N PHE A 189 -3.37 1.39 12.24
CA PHE A 189 -2.58 2.20 11.31
C PHE A 189 -3.18 3.60 11.15
N LEU A 190 -4.48 3.70 10.85
CA LEU A 190 -5.15 4.99 10.72
C LEU A 190 -5.09 5.81 12.02
N PHE A 191 -5.28 5.16 13.18
CA PHE A 191 -5.13 5.81 14.47
C PHE A 191 -3.71 6.36 14.64
N HIS A 192 -2.68 5.57 14.33
CA HIS A 192 -1.29 6.02 14.40
C HIS A 192 -1.02 7.20 13.46
N VAL A 193 -1.47 7.14 12.21
CA VAL A 193 -1.29 8.23 11.23
C VAL A 193 -1.98 9.51 11.70
N MET A 194 -3.20 9.44 12.23
CA MET A 194 -3.92 10.64 12.65
C MET A 194 -3.46 11.21 13.99
N TRP A 195 -3.12 10.34 14.96
CA TRP A 195 -2.78 10.75 16.32
C TRP A 195 -1.28 10.91 16.56
N GLY A 196 -0.42 10.35 15.69
CA GLY A 196 1.02 10.59 15.69
C GLY A 196 1.38 12.08 15.60
N HIS A 197 0.49 12.91 15.04
CA HIS A 197 0.64 14.37 15.02
C HIS A 197 0.25 15.09 16.32
N ARG A 198 -0.46 14.42 17.25
CA ARG A 198 -0.92 15.00 18.52
C ARG A 198 -0.11 14.55 19.72
N LEU A 199 0.59 13.42 19.62
CA LEU A 199 1.55 13.03 20.65
C LEU A 199 2.73 14.02 20.62
N PRO A 200 3.29 14.41 21.79
CA PRO A 200 4.50 15.23 21.88
C PRO A 200 5.76 14.43 21.47
N TYR A 201 5.68 13.66 20.38
CA TYR A 201 6.83 13.05 19.74
C TYR A 201 7.60 14.15 19.01
N TYR A 202 8.59 14.70 19.71
CA TYR A 202 9.67 15.59 19.32
C TYR A 202 9.36 16.73 18.31
N PRO A 203 9.68 18.00 18.66
CA PRO A 203 9.48 19.16 17.79
C PRO A 203 10.45 19.15 16.59
N CYS A 204 10.17 18.31 15.60
CA CYS A 204 10.83 18.38 14.29
C CYS A 204 10.11 19.35 13.34
N LEU A 205 9.07 20.07 13.81
CA LEU A 205 8.32 21.06 13.02
C LEU A 205 9.12 22.33 12.65
N GLY A 206 10.39 22.43 13.06
CA GLY A 206 11.38 23.41 12.57
C GLY A 206 12.46 22.81 11.66
N THR A 207 12.46 21.49 11.45
CA THR A 207 13.38 20.79 10.53
C THR A 207 12.60 20.40 9.27
N ASN A 208 13.22 20.42 8.08
CA ASN A 208 12.61 19.93 6.82
C ASN A 208 12.38 18.40 6.82
N ARG A 209 11.98 17.81 7.95
CA ARG A 209 11.82 16.36 8.15
C ARG A 209 10.34 15.97 8.06
N PRO A 210 10.00 14.95 7.25
CA PRO A 210 8.61 14.51 7.06
C PRO A 210 8.06 13.81 8.33
N PRO A 211 6.79 14.04 8.68
CA PRO A 211 6.20 13.59 9.95
C PRO A 211 5.81 12.10 9.99
N PHE A 212 6.02 11.32 8.92
CA PHE A 212 5.54 9.94 8.80
C PHE A 212 6.60 8.86 8.97
N CYS A 213 7.80 9.24 9.42
CA CYS A 213 8.82 8.25 9.74
C CYS A 213 8.34 7.51 11.01
N PHE A 214 7.89 6.25 10.88
CA PHE A 214 7.75 5.28 11.98
C PHE A 214 9.11 5.07 12.69
N ARG A 215 9.64 6.11 13.34
CA ARG A 215 10.94 6.13 14.04
C ARG A 215 11.05 5.03 15.09
N GLY A 216 9.94 4.49 15.58
CA GLY A 216 9.93 3.40 16.55
C GLY A 216 10.53 2.08 16.09
N ILE A 217 10.85 1.91 14.79
CA ILE A 217 11.37 0.63 14.27
C ILE A 217 12.60 0.84 13.36
N PHE A 218 12.99 2.08 13.06
CA PHE A 218 14.14 2.31 12.19
C PHE A 218 15.44 2.18 12.98
N GLU A 219 16.15 1.07 12.74
CA GLU A 219 17.50 0.76 13.19
C GLU A 219 18.43 1.97 13.25
N LYS A 220 19.34 2.07 14.22
CA LYS A 220 20.44 3.03 14.12
C LYS A 220 21.35 2.63 12.94
N PRO A 221 22.08 3.58 12.32
CA PRO A 221 22.90 3.20 11.18
C PRO A 221 24.00 2.23 11.61
N ARG A 222 24.00 1.05 11.01
CA ARG A 222 24.87 -0.06 11.41
C ARG A 222 26.34 0.28 11.23
N GLN A 223 27.15 -0.43 12.01
CA GLN A 223 28.61 -0.36 11.92
C GLN A 223 29.18 -1.42 10.96
N SER A 224 28.50 -2.57 10.82
CA SER A 224 28.91 -3.67 9.96
C SER A 224 27.79 -4.11 9.01
N PHE A 225 28.19 -4.58 7.83
CA PHE A 225 27.27 -5.10 6.82
C PHE A 225 26.77 -6.48 7.27
N LYS A 226 25.47 -6.71 7.13
CA LYS A 226 24.85 -8.02 7.35
C LYS A 226 23.90 -8.29 6.19
N SER A 227 24.11 -9.41 5.52
CA SER A 227 23.34 -9.77 4.34
C SER A 227 21.90 -10.13 4.70
N LEU A 228 20.92 -9.77 3.85
CA LEU A 228 19.54 -10.24 4.01
C LEU A 228 19.39 -11.72 3.62
N SER A 229 20.28 -12.23 2.76
CA SER A 229 20.29 -13.66 2.40
C SER A 229 20.51 -14.58 3.60
N THR A 230 21.21 -14.11 4.65
CA THR A 230 21.45 -14.89 5.89
C THR A 230 20.30 -14.82 6.88
N ILE A 231 19.23 -14.08 6.57
CA ILE A 231 18.08 -13.88 7.46
C ILE A 231 16.93 -14.77 7.01
N GLU A 232 16.36 -15.58 7.90
CA GLU A 232 15.36 -16.59 7.53
C GLU A 232 13.98 -15.98 7.18
N GLY A 233 13.65 -14.83 7.75
CA GLY A 233 12.38 -14.14 7.48
C GLY A 233 12.16 -12.94 8.41
N TRP A 234 10.92 -12.47 8.51
CA TRP A 234 10.58 -11.28 9.31
C TRP A 234 10.89 -11.42 10.79
N TYR A 235 10.67 -12.59 11.39
CA TYR A 235 10.96 -12.81 12.80
C TYR A 235 12.45 -12.64 13.08
N ASP A 236 13.29 -13.37 12.32
CA ASP A 236 14.75 -13.27 12.40
C ASP A 236 15.24 -11.86 12.07
N TYR A 237 14.65 -11.19 11.07
CA TYR A 237 14.94 -9.79 10.77
C TYR A 237 14.67 -8.89 11.99
N HIS A 238 13.48 -8.96 12.58
CA HIS A 238 13.18 -8.12 13.73
C HIS A 238 14.14 -8.44 14.88
N TYR A 239 14.34 -9.73 15.19
CA TYR A 239 15.17 -10.19 16.31
C TYR A 239 16.67 -9.87 16.16
N THR A 240 17.25 -10.12 14.98
CA THR A 240 18.71 -10.07 14.79
C THR A 240 19.20 -8.83 14.03
N MET A 241 18.30 -8.06 13.43
CA MET A 241 18.61 -6.88 12.63
C MET A 241 17.96 -5.62 13.21
N ALA A 242 16.65 -5.65 13.47
CA ALA A 242 15.90 -4.44 13.86
C ALA A 242 16.10 -4.05 15.35
N LEU A 243 16.25 -5.03 16.25
CA LEU A 243 16.19 -4.88 17.71
C LEU A 243 17.40 -4.23 18.41
N GLN A 244 18.19 -3.44 17.70
CA GLN A 244 19.17 -2.55 18.36
C GLN A 244 18.53 -1.28 18.93
N TYR A 245 17.20 -1.14 18.88
CA TYR A 245 16.49 -0.08 19.58
C TYR A 245 16.17 -0.46 21.03
N SER A 246 16.47 0.47 21.93
CA SER A 246 15.75 0.60 23.19
C SER A 246 14.31 0.99 22.85
N LEU A 247 13.47 0.01 22.54
CA LEU A 247 12.18 0.03 23.23
C LEU A 247 12.58 0.17 24.70
N ASP A 248 12.08 1.20 25.39
CA ASP A 248 12.38 1.45 26.80
C ASP A 248 12.51 0.10 27.53
N GLU A 249 13.46 -0.03 28.46
CA GLU A 249 13.90 -1.27 29.13
C GLU A 249 12.77 -2.21 29.59
N ASP A 250 11.52 -1.73 29.58
CA ASP A 250 10.25 -2.39 29.83
C ASP A 250 9.69 -3.31 28.72
N ILE A 251 10.17 -3.28 27.46
CA ILE A 251 9.76 -4.29 26.46
C ILE A 251 10.77 -5.42 26.42
N ASP A 252 10.55 -6.40 27.27
CA ASP A 252 11.36 -7.62 27.33
C ASP A 252 11.38 -8.31 25.94
N LYS A 253 12.56 -8.81 25.54
CA LYS A 253 12.74 -9.67 24.36
C LYS A 253 11.84 -10.89 24.41
N GLU A 254 11.47 -11.36 25.60
CA GLU A 254 10.48 -12.43 25.79
C GLU A 254 9.07 -12.03 25.31
N THR A 255 8.71 -10.74 25.31
CA THR A 255 7.43 -10.24 24.76
C THR A 255 7.33 -10.42 23.24
N LEU A 256 8.47 -10.67 22.59
CA LEU A 256 8.57 -10.88 21.14
C LEU A 256 8.59 -12.36 20.77
N LEU A 257 8.59 -13.27 21.75
CA LEU A 257 8.37 -14.71 21.54
C LEU A 257 7.13 -14.93 20.67
N PRO A 258 7.14 -15.99 19.84
CA PRO A 258 6.63 -15.94 18.49
C PRO A 258 5.23 -15.34 18.45
N LEU A 259 5.13 -14.17 17.81
CA LEU A 259 3.90 -13.49 17.40
C LEU A 259 2.85 -14.42 16.73
N ARG A 260 3.27 -15.63 16.33
CA ARG A 260 2.42 -16.72 15.85
C ARG A 260 1.51 -17.31 16.94
N GLU A 261 1.88 -17.17 18.21
CA GLU A 261 1.19 -17.73 19.38
C GLU A 261 0.50 -16.65 20.24
N GLN A 262 0.78 -15.37 20.00
CA GLN A 262 0.05 -14.31 20.68
C GLN A 262 -1.39 -14.20 20.14
N PRO A 263 -2.38 -13.95 21.02
CA PRO A 263 -3.74 -13.66 20.58
C PRO A 263 -3.73 -12.51 19.56
N ALA A 264 -4.40 -12.69 18.43
CA ALA A 264 -4.65 -11.60 17.49
C ALA A 264 -5.24 -10.40 18.24
N GLY A 265 -4.64 -9.21 18.07
CA GLY A 265 -5.12 -7.97 18.66
C GLY A 265 -4.25 -7.35 19.76
N THR A 266 -3.08 -7.90 20.10
CA THR A 266 -2.12 -7.17 20.95
C THR A 266 -1.53 -5.97 20.19
N ALA A 267 -1.26 -4.87 20.90
CA ALA A 267 -0.63 -3.68 20.30
C ALA A 267 0.68 -4.03 19.58
N TYR A 268 1.43 -5.01 20.10
CA TYR A 268 2.68 -5.48 19.51
C TYR A 268 2.47 -6.18 18.15
N THR A 269 1.42 -7.01 18.03
CA THR A 269 1.04 -7.64 16.75
C THR A 269 0.77 -6.57 15.69
N HIS A 270 0.08 -5.48 16.03
CA HIS A 270 -0.17 -4.39 15.08
C HIS A 270 1.10 -3.65 14.66
N VAL A 271 1.99 -3.36 15.63
CA VAL A 271 3.28 -2.72 15.35
C VAL A 271 4.10 -3.58 14.39
N TYR A 272 4.21 -4.88 14.66
CA TYR A 272 4.90 -5.83 13.78
C TYR A 272 4.27 -5.90 12.38
N LEU A 273 2.95 -6.06 12.28
CA LEU A 273 2.30 -6.17 10.96
C LEU A 273 2.49 -4.88 10.15
N ASN A 274 2.33 -3.71 10.78
CA ASN A 274 2.57 -2.42 10.13
C ASN A 274 4.04 -2.24 9.74
N SER A 275 4.99 -2.72 10.56
CA SER A 275 6.41 -2.66 10.23
C SER A 275 6.76 -3.53 9.03
N THR A 276 6.20 -4.74 8.97
CA THR A 276 6.42 -5.60 7.81
C THR A 276 5.86 -4.97 6.53
N GLU A 277 4.75 -4.25 6.62
CA GLU A 277 4.19 -3.56 5.46
C GLU A 277 5.10 -2.42 4.98
N GLY A 278 5.49 -1.50 5.88
CA GLY A 278 6.35 -0.36 5.53
C GLY A 278 7.71 -0.81 4.99
N LEU A 279 8.32 -1.80 5.65
CA LEU A 279 9.64 -2.30 5.28
C LEU A 279 9.63 -3.26 4.09
N SER A 280 8.48 -3.85 3.72
CA SER A 280 8.41 -4.85 2.64
C SER A 280 9.03 -4.35 1.34
N PHE A 281 8.77 -3.10 0.98
CA PHE A 281 9.32 -2.45 -0.21
C PHE A 281 10.86 -2.40 -0.16
N VAL A 282 11.40 -1.85 0.91
CA VAL A 282 12.85 -1.63 1.09
C VAL A 282 13.58 -2.96 1.12
N LEU A 283 13.09 -3.93 1.89
CA LEU A 283 13.74 -5.23 2.02
C LEU A 283 13.64 -6.06 0.74
N THR A 284 12.57 -5.91 -0.05
CA THR A 284 12.47 -6.51 -1.38
C THR A 284 13.54 -5.96 -2.31
N ILE A 285 13.70 -4.63 -2.37
CA ILE A 285 14.74 -4.00 -3.20
C ILE A 285 16.13 -4.39 -2.71
N TYR A 286 16.37 -4.41 -1.40
CA TYR A 286 17.65 -4.82 -0.84
C TYR A 286 17.98 -6.26 -1.23
N ALA A 287 17.03 -7.19 -1.07
CA ALA A 287 17.21 -8.57 -1.48
C ALA A 287 17.47 -8.70 -3.00
N ALA A 288 16.79 -7.89 -3.81
CA ALA A 288 17.04 -7.80 -5.24
C ALA A 288 18.44 -7.27 -5.56
N LEU A 289 18.93 -6.24 -4.84
CA LEU A 289 20.29 -5.72 -5.00
C LEU A 289 21.34 -6.77 -4.66
N GLU A 290 21.16 -7.54 -3.58
CA GLU A 290 22.09 -8.64 -3.24
C GLU A 290 22.18 -9.66 -4.37
N LYS A 291 21.03 -10.05 -4.95
CA LYS A 291 20.98 -10.98 -6.09
C LYS A 291 21.59 -10.39 -7.36
N ALA A 292 21.24 -9.16 -7.69
CA ALA A 292 21.73 -8.46 -8.88
C ALA A 292 23.24 -8.30 -8.85
N LEU A 293 23.80 -7.81 -7.73
CA LEU A 293 25.23 -7.54 -7.60
C LEU A 293 26.06 -8.82 -7.45
N ALA A 294 25.54 -9.86 -6.80
CA ALA A 294 26.18 -11.17 -6.78
C ALA A 294 26.37 -11.73 -8.20
N SER A 295 25.42 -11.50 -9.11
CA SER A 295 25.54 -11.93 -10.52
C SER A 295 26.63 -11.18 -11.31
N SER A 296 27.10 -10.04 -10.79
CA SER A 296 28.12 -9.19 -11.41
C SER A 296 29.45 -9.17 -10.65
N ASN A 297 29.64 -10.05 -9.65
CA ASN A 297 30.81 -10.06 -8.74
C ASN A 297 31.05 -8.71 -8.04
N LEU A 298 29.98 -7.96 -7.75
CA LEU A 298 30.05 -6.68 -7.06
C LEU A 298 29.63 -6.85 -5.61
N ASP A 299 30.43 -6.33 -4.69
CA ASP A 299 30.14 -6.40 -3.26
C ASP A 299 29.26 -5.23 -2.82
N LEU A 300 28.01 -5.53 -2.43
CA LEU A 300 27.07 -4.55 -1.89
C LEU A 300 27.61 -3.88 -0.61
N SER A 301 28.43 -4.58 0.18
CA SER A 301 29.02 -4.06 1.43
C SER A 301 29.95 -2.88 1.22
N GLN A 302 30.53 -2.75 0.01
CA GLN A 302 31.47 -1.70 -0.35
C GLN A 302 30.82 -0.55 -1.15
N ARG A 303 29.51 -0.62 -1.41
CA ARG A 303 28.82 0.39 -2.21
C ARG A 303 28.66 1.69 -1.44
N MET A 304 29.34 2.72 -1.93
CA MET A 304 29.27 4.09 -1.40
C MET A 304 28.10 4.89 -1.97
N ARG A 305 27.59 4.47 -3.14
CA ARG A 305 26.47 5.12 -3.83
C ARG A 305 25.58 4.05 -4.44
N LEU A 306 24.28 4.30 -4.42
CA LEU A 306 23.28 3.46 -5.05
C LEU A 306 22.26 4.33 -5.81
N GLU A 307 21.90 3.89 -7.01
CA GLU A 307 20.82 4.49 -7.81
C GLU A 307 19.76 3.44 -8.17
N VAL A 308 18.54 3.62 -7.64
CA VAL A 308 17.41 2.72 -7.87
C VAL A 308 16.32 3.45 -8.63
N HIS A 309 15.91 2.86 -9.74
CA HIS A 309 14.85 3.38 -10.60
C HIS A 309 13.55 2.65 -10.30
N VAL A 310 12.54 3.37 -9.84
CA VAL A 310 11.22 2.80 -9.52
C VAL A 310 10.24 3.23 -10.59
N ILE A 311 9.77 2.27 -11.38
CA ILE A 311 8.87 2.49 -12.50
C ILE A 311 7.43 2.41 -12.02
N ASP A 312 6.63 3.40 -12.41
CA ASP A 312 5.23 3.53 -12.04
C ASP A 312 4.98 3.58 -10.53
N ALA A 313 5.88 4.26 -9.83
CA ALA A 313 5.92 4.37 -8.37
C ALA A 313 4.85 5.29 -7.77
N THR A 314 3.61 5.18 -8.24
CA THR A 314 2.54 6.10 -7.86
C THR A 314 2.23 6.02 -6.36
N GLU A 315 2.12 4.82 -5.80
CA GLU A 315 1.82 4.63 -4.37
C GLU A 315 3.12 4.53 -3.55
N GLU A 316 4.15 4.01 -4.18
CA GLU A 316 5.46 3.71 -3.64
C GLU A 316 6.22 4.97 -3.26
N ILE A 317 5.98 6.10 -3.94
CA ILE A 317 6.50 7.42 -3.53
C ILE A 317 6.13 7.74 -2.09
N LEU A 318 4.92 7.39 -1.66
CA LEU A 318 4.49 7.70 -0.28
C LEU A 318 5.22 6.83 0.74
N ARG A 319 5.78 5.70 0.29
CA ARG A 319 6.65 4.82 1.09
C ARG A 319 8.12 5.23 0.99
N ALA A 320 8.45 6.29 0.24
CA ALA A 320 9.81 6.81 0.10
C ALA A 320 10.43 7.33 1.40
N PHE A 321 9.59 7.60 2.40
CA PHE A 321 10.07 8.01 3.71
C PHE A 321 10.81 6.90 4.44
N ASP A 322 10.59 5.64 4.09
CA ASP A 322 11.26 4.49 4.72
C ASP A 322 12.63 4.21 4.07
N TYR A 323 13.04 5.00 3.07
CA TYR A 323 14.28 4.79 2.33
C TYR A 323 15.55 5.07 3.14
N GLU A 324 15.44 5.81 4.24
CA GLU A 324 16.54 5.94 5.21
C GLU A 324 17.02 4.57 5.72
N THR A 325 16.13 3.57 5.74
CA THR A 325 16.49 2.19 6.07
C THR A 325 17.66 1.67 5.23
N PHE A 326 17.81 2.06 3.95
CA PHE A 326 18.99 1.65 3.16
C PHE A 326 20.30 2.17 3.75
N LEU A 327 20.33 3.43 4.18
CA LEU A 327 21.51 4.01 4.82
C LEU A 327 21.81 3.30 6.14
N HIS A 328 20.78 2.78 6.82
CA HIS A 328 20.96 2.07 8.08
C HIS A 328 21.47 0.64 7.88
N LEU A 329 20.94 -0.07 6.89
CA LEU A 329 21.31 -1.44 6.56
C LEU A 329 22.69 -1.53 5.89
N LEU A 330 23.13 -0.49 5.16
CA LEU A 330 24.39 -0.45 4.40
C LEU A 330 25.38 0.57 5.01
N PRO A 331 26.32 0.15 5.88
CA PRO A 331 27.25 1.06 6.56
C PRO A 331 28.14 1.90 5.63
N SER A 332 28.50 1.37 4.46
CA SER A 332 29.35 2.07 3.51
C SER A 332 28.58 3.10 2.69
N LEU A 333 27.26 2.98 2.58
CA LEU A 333 26.45 3.83 1.71
C LEU A 333 26.47 5.30 2.19
N LYS A 334 26.90 6.19 1.29
CA LYS A 334 26.94 7.65 1.50
C LYS A 334 25.86 8.38 0.73
N ALA A 335 25.48 7.90 -0.46
CA ALA A 335 24.44 8.54 -1.24
C ALA A 335 23.47 7.51 -1.81
N MET A 336 22.18 7.74 -1.58
CA MET A 336 21.10 7.00 -2.22
C MET A 336 20.35 7.93 -3.17
N ARG A 337 20.15 7.49 -4.41
CA ARG A 337 19.39 8.20 -5.41
C ARG A 337 18.20 7.36 -5.89
N TRP A 338 17.01 7.89 -5.69
CA TRP A 338 15.76 7.32 -6.18
C TRP A 338 15.35 8.04 -7.45
N VAL A 339 15.07 7.27 -8.50
CA VAL A 339 14.58 7.80 -9.77
C VAL A 339 13.19 7.23 -10.01
N PHE A 340 12.17 8.04 -9.79
CA PHE A 340 10.79 7.66 -10.00
C PHE A 340 10.37 7.94 -11.44
N VAL A 341 9.95 6.91 -12.16
CA VAL A 341 9.63 6.97 -13.58
C VAL A 341 8.12 6.95 -13.78
N PHE A 342 7.58 7.97 -14.46
CA PHE A 342 6.14 8.09 -14.73
C PHE A 342 5.84 8.03 -16.22
N SER A 343 4.74 7.37 -16.57
CA SER A 343 4.13 7.42 -17.90
C SER A 343 3.41 8.74 -18.18
N SER A 344 2.95 9.43 -17.13
CA SER A 344 2.33 10.75 -17.23
C SER A 344 3.37 11.86 -17.05
N PRO A 345 3.15 13.05 -17.64
CA PRO A 345 4.02 14.20 -17.45
C PRO A 345 3.89 14.70 -16.01
N TYR A 346 4.67 14.12 -15.10
CA TYR A 346 4.89 14.67 -13.78
C TYR A 346 5.94 15.78 -13.89
N PRO A 347 5.79 16.93 -13.20
CA PRO A 347 6.83 17.95 -13.20
C PRO A 347 8.14 17.32 -12.74
N ILE A 348 9.13 17.31 -13.65
CA ILE A 348 10.48 16.84 -13.36
C ILE A 348 10.96 17.67 -12.19
N SER A 349 11.10 17.02 -11.05
CA SER A 349 11.50 17.66 -9.81
C SER A 349 12.65 16.89 -9.19
N TYR A 350 13.47 17.63 -8.47
CA TYR A 350 14.50 17.11 -7.60
C TYR A 350 14.06 17.40 -6.18
N MET A 351 14.11 16.39 -5.32
CA MET A 351 13.83 16.53 -3.91
C MET A 351 14.97 15.91 -3.10
N LYS A 352 15.61 16.73 -2.26
CA LYS A 352 16.51 16.23 -1.23
C LYS A 352 15.68 15.76 -0.05
N MET A 353 15.83 14.49 0.32
CA MET A 353 15.12 13.90 1.46
C MET A 353 15.91 14.17 2.75
N GLY A 354 15.19 14.42 3.84
CA GLY A 354 15.80 14.49 5.18
C GLY A 354 16.28 13.11 5.62
N VAL A 355 17.39 13.08 6.37
CA VAL A 355 17.91 11.89 7.08
C VAL A 355 18.05 12.20 8.57
N CYS A 356 18.14 11.19 9.41
CA CYS A 356 18.43 11.29 10.84
C CYS A 356 19.81 11.93 11.10
N ASP A 357 20.01 12.38 12.33
CA ASP A 357 21.23 13.09 12.72
C ASP A 357 22.47 12.19 12.58
N ASP A 358 22.40 10.93 13.00
CA ASP A 358 23.50 9.96 12.84
C ASP A 358 23.91 9.76 11.36
N CYS A 359 22.94 9.72 10.45
CA CYS A 359 23.21 9.63 9.01
C CYS A 359 23.79 10.93 8.45
N MET A 360 23.27 12.08 8.89
CA MET A 360 23.73 13.40 8.49
C MET A 360 25.18 13.63 8.92
N ASP A 361 25.52 13.30 10.17
CA ASP A 361 26.88 13.42 10.74
C ASP A 361 27.89 12.53 10.01
N LYS A 362 27.44 11.38 9.48
CA LYS A 362 28.25 10.48 8.64
C LYS A 362 28.36 10.95 7.18
N GLY A 363 27.84 12.14 6.86
CA GLY A 363 27.83 12.73 5.52
C GLY A 363 26.95 11.97 4.54
N ARG A 364 25.88 11.30 5.02
CA ARG A 364 24.99 10.49 4.18
C ARG A 364 23.81 11.31 3.68
N ALA A 365 23.34 11.01 2.47
CA ALA A 365 22.24 11.73 1.84
C ALA A 365 21.32 10.84 1.00
N ILE A 366 20.07 11.26 0.90
CA ILE A 366 19.07 10.66 0.02
C ILE A 366 18.51 11.75 -0.91
N SER A 367 18.34 11.40 -2.17
CA SER A 367 17.71 12.25 -3.17
C SER A 367 16.68 11.49 -3.99
N CYS A 368 15.63 12.19 -4.39
CA CYS A 368 14.57 11.68 -5.25
C CYS A 368 14.51 12.54 -6.51
N HIS A 369 14.38 11.89 -7.65
CA HIS A 369 14.23 12.50 -8.97
C HIS A 369 12.99 11.93 -9.63
N TYR A 370 12.21 12.80 -10.26
CA TYR A 370 11.02 12.42 -11.01
C TYR A 370 11.35 12.56 -12.49
N VAL A 371 11.18 11.49 -13.25
CA VAL A 371 11.51 11.48 -14.68
C VAL A 371 10.34 10.94 -15.50
N HIS A 372 10.15 11.54 -16.68
CA HIS A 372 9.22 11.00 -17.66
C HIS A 372 9.80 9.73 -18.30
N MET A 373 8.94 8.78 -18.65
CA MET A 373 9.33 7.50 -19.24
C MET A 373 10.24 7.65 -20.46
N ASP A 374 10.02 8.64 -21.33
CA ASP A 374 10.89 8.88 -22.49
C ASP A 374 12.32 9.30 -22.13
N SER A 375 12.49 9.99 -20.99
CA SER A 375 13.81 10.38 -20.49
C SER A 375 14.51 9.21 -19.81
N TYR A 376 13.74 8.33 -19.17
CA TYR A 376 14.24 7.14 -18.50
C TYR A 376 14.93 6.17 -19.45
N LEU A 377 14.43 6.02 -20.69
CA LEU A 377 15.02 5.14 -21.70
C LEU A 377 16.49 5.48 -22.06
N ARG A 378 16.98 6.66 -21.69
CA ARG A 378 18.36 7.14 -21.94
C ARG A 378 19.26 7.13 -20.69
N SER A 379 18.76 6.64 -19.55
CA SER A 379 19.49 6.70 -18.27
C SER A 379 20.30 5.44 -17.96
N THR A 380 21.40 5.61 -17.23
CA THR A 380 22.17 4.53 -16.60
C THR A 380 21.47 4.07 -15.33
N LYS A 381 21.56 2.78 -14.99
CA LYS A 381 20.83 2.21 -13.86
C LYS A 381 21.63 1.09 -13.23
N GLU A 382 21.55 0.97 -11.92
CA GLU A 382 22.06 -0.21 -11.22
C GLU A 382 20.95 -1.24 -11.01
N LEU A 383 19.75 -0.78 -10.63
CA LEU A 383 18.56 -1.59 -10.48
C LEU A 383 17.32 -0.82 -10.94
N ALA A 384 16.49 -1.47 -11.74
CA ALA A 384 15.13 -1.04 -11.99
C ALA A 384 14.15 -1.88 -11.15
N VAL A 385 13.06 -1.26 -10.73
CA VAL A 385 12.03 -1.89 -9.92
C VAL A 385 10.67 -1.53 -10.49
N VAL A 386 9.83 -2.54 -10.70
CA VAL A 386 8.43 -2.36 -11.10
C VAL A 386 7.55 -2.99 -10.03
N PHE A 387 6.96 -2.14 -9.20
CA PHE A 387 6.04 -2.62 -8.18
C PHE A 387 4.68 -2.90 -8.79
N ASP A 388 4.11 -4.03 -8.39
CA ASP A 388 2.74 -4.40 -8.73
C ASP A 388 2.43 -4.22 -10.21
N SER A 389 3.32 -4.78 -11.03
CA SER A 389 3.59 -4.31 -12.39
C SER A 389 2.33 -4.14 -13.23
N GLU A 390 1.43 -5.13 -13.18
CA GLU A 390 0.21 -5.20 -13.99
C GLU A 390 0.46 -4.74 -15.45
N PHE A 391 1.67 -4.94 -15.98
CA PHE A 391 2.17 -4.28 -17.18
C PHE A 391 1.47 -4.81 -18.42
N LEU A 392 0.96 -6.05 -18.36
CA LEU A 392 0.15 -6.65 -19.43
C LEU A 392 -1.18 -5.90 -19.62
N SER A 393 -1.65 -5.21 -18.59
CA SER A 393 -2.87 -4.39 -18.67
C SER A 393 -2.62 -2.98 -19.21
N LYS A 394 -1.34 -2.61 -19.42
CA LYS A 394 -0.90 -1.26 -19.79
C LYS A 394 -0.07 -1.29 -21.08
N PRO A 395 -0.70 -1.25 -22.27
CA PRO A 395 0.00 -1.34 -23.56
C PRO A 395 1.16 -0.35 -23.73
N GLU A 396 1.07 0.82 -23.09
CA GLU A 396 2.11 1.85 -23.04
C GLU A 396 3.40 1.39 -22.35
N TYR A 397 3.42 0.22 -21.68
CA TYR A 397 4.59 -0.34 -21.02
C TYR A 397 5.46 -1.16 -21.98
N LEU A 398 4.97 -1.46 -23.18
CA LEU A 398 5.72 -2.29 -24.11
C LEU A 398 7.11 -1.70 -24.47
N PRO A 399 7.27 -0.39 -24.74
CA PRO A 399 8.60 0.19 -24.99
C PRO A 399 9.54 0.06 -23.80
N ILE A 400 9.05 0.28 -22.57
CA ILE A 400 9.88 0.14 -21.38
C ILE A 400 10.25 -1.32 -21.12
N LEU A 401 9.34 -2.28 -21.29
CA LEU A 401 9.64 -3.71 -21.15
C LEU A 401 10.73 -4.15 -22.14
N LYS A 402 10.61 -3.75 -23.41
CA LYS A 402 11.65 -4.03 -24.41
C LYS A 402 13.01 -3.48 -23.97
N HIS A 403 13.03 -2.26 -23.44
CA HIS A 403 14.25 -1.64 -22.93
C HIS A 403 14.81 -2.33 -21.67
N LEU A 404 13.96 -2.82 -20.77
CA LEU A 404 14.38 -3.58 -19.58
C LEU A 404 14.98 -4.94 -19.96
N ILE A 405 14.51 -5.55 -21.06
CA ILE A 405 15.02 -6.83 -21.59
C ILE A 405 16.31 -6.63 -22.39
N SER A 406 16.30 -5.71 -23.35
CA SER A 406 17.47 -5.47 -24.21
C SER A 406 18.63 -4.82 -23.45
N GLY A 407 18.32 -4.10 -22.37
CA GLY A 407 19.28 -3.29 -21.64
C GLY A 407 19.41 -1.89 -22.20
N SER A 408 20.34 -1.16 -21.62
CA SER A 408 20.68 0.19 -22.04
C SER A 408 21.95 0.15 -22.88
N VAL A 409 22.17 1.20 -23.69
CA VAL A 409 23.45 1.44 -24.38
C VAL A 409 24.62 1.49 -23.38
N MET A 410 24.34 1.72 -22.10
CA MET A 410 25.32 1.94 -21.05
C MET A 410 25.60 0.69 -20.19
N GLY A 411 25.09 -0.48 -20.58
CA GLY A 411 25.43 -1.76 -19.97
C GLY A 411 24.24 -2.53 -19.40
N GLU A 412 24.58 -3.68 -18.82
CA GLU A 412 23.65 -4.60 -18.19
C GLU A 412 23.14 -4.06 -16.85
N PHE A 413 21.86 -4.24 -16.58
CA PHE A 413 21.27 -4.00 -15.26
C PHE A 413 20.19 -5.06 -14.97
N CYS A 414 19.81 -5.18 -13.70
CA CYS A 414 18.72 -6.07 -13.29
C CYS A 414 17.43 -5.28 -13.14
N THR A 415 16.30 -5.95 -13.39
CA THR A 415 14.98 -5.44 -13.05
C THR A 415 14.26 -6.42 -12.14
N VAL A 416 13.77 -5.94 -11.01
CA VAL A 416 12.89 -6.70 -10.13
C VAL A 416 11.45 -6.26 -10.32
N PHE A 417 10.56 -7.23 -10.39
CA PHE A 417 9.12 -7.03 -10.49
C PHE A 417 8.46 -7.61 -9.25
N THR A 418 7.34 -7.03 -8.83
CA THR A 418 6.50 -7.59 -7.76
C THR A 418 5.04 -7.69 -8.17
N SER A 419 4.31 -8.56 -7.49
CA SER A 419 2.87 -8.72 -7.67
C SER A 419 2.19 -9.21 -6.39
N TRP A 420 0.92 -8.87 -6.25
CA TRP A 420 -0.02 -9.36 -5.24
C TRP A 420 -0.55 -10.76 -5.53
N SER A 421 -0.50 -11.18 -6.80
CA SER A 421 -1.22 -12.33 -7.35
C SER A 421 -0.28 -13.29 -8.06
N ALA A 422 -0.41 -14.58 -7.72
CA ALA A 422 0.32 -15.67 -8.36
C ALA A 422 0.01 -15.74 -9.86
N ASP A 423 -1.25 -15.52 -10.24
CA ASP A 423 -1.67 -15.55 -11.64
C ASP A 423 -1.02 -14.42 -12.45
N THR A 424 -0.96 -13.21 -11.87
CA THR A 424 -0.31 -12.07 -12.52
C THR A 424 1.19 -12.33 -12.66
N MET A 425 1.85 -12.81 -11.61
CA MET A 425 3.26 -13.22 -11.66
C MET A 425 3.50 -14.27 -12.75
N ALA A 426 2.67 -15.32 -12.82
CA ALA A 426 2.83 -16.41 -13.80
C ALA A 426 2.65 -15.92 -15.24
N ARG A 427 1.60 -15.13 -15.51
CA ARG A 427 1.34 -14.54 -16.84
C ARG A 427 2.47 -13.60 -17.27
N GLU A 428 2.91 -12.72 -16.38
CA GLU A 428 3.94 -11.72 -16.67
C GLU A 428 5.32 -12.36 -16.85
N THR A 429 5.66 -13.35 -16.02
CA THR A 429 6.91 -14.12 -16.18
C THR A 429 6.90 -14.87 -17.51
N GLY A 430 5.80 -15.55 -17.85
CA GLY A 430 5.66 -16.25 -19.13
C GLY A 430 5.82 -15.32 -20.34
N TYR A 431 5.17 -14.16 -20.30
CA TYR A 431 5.29 -13.15 -21.35
C TYR A 431 6.72 -12.59 -21.49
N LEU A 432 7.42 -12.36 -20.37
CA LEU A 432 8.83 -11.94 -20.40
C LEU A 432 9.72 -13.00 -21.05
N VAL A 433 9.49 -14.29 -20.79
CA VAL A 433 10.21 -15.39 -21.44
C VAL A 433 9.93 -15.43 -22.94
N GLU A 434 8.68 -15.24 -23.36
CA GLU A 434 8.31 -15.14 -24.79
C GLU A 434 9.02 -13.97 -25.49
N LEU A 435 9.27 -12.88 -24.77
CA LEU A 435 10.06 -11.74 -25.25
C LEU A 435 11.58 -11.95 -25.18
N GLY A 436 12.05 -13.13 -24.76
CA GLY A 436 13.46 -13.47 -24.67
C GLY A 436 14.17 -12.90 -23.44
N ALA A 437 13.45 -12.56 -22.36
CA ALA A 437 14.06 -12.06 -21.14
C ALA A 437 14.92 -13.13 -20.46
N ASN A 438 16.09 -12.73 -19.95
CA ASN A 438 16.95 -13.59 -19.14
C ASN A 438 16.50 -13.53 -17.66
N LEU A 439 15.72 -14.52 -17.22
CA LEU A 439 15.29 -14.63 -15.83
C LEU A 439 16.45 -15.07 -14.93
N ILE A 440 16.76 -14.27 -13.92
CA ILE A 440 17.72 -14.62 -12.85
C ILE A 440 17.03 -15.04 -11.55
N VAL A 441 15.75 -14.70 -11.41
CA VAL A 441 14.85 -15.20 -10.37
C VAL A 441 13.52 -15.51 -11.03
N GLU A 442 13.14 -16.79 -11.05
CA GLU A 442 11.82 -17.23 -11.48
C GLU A 442 10.73 -16.69 -10.55
N GLY A 443 9.50 -16.60 -11.05
CA GLY A 443 8.34 -16.18 -10.25
C GLY A 443 8.16 -17.02 -9.00
N GLN A 444 8.32 -16.41 -7.83
CA GLN A 444 8.20 -17.09 -6.54
C GLN A 444 7.59 -16.18 -5.47
N GLU A 445 7.21 -16.75 -4.33
CA GLU A 445 6.83 -15.97 -3.16
C GLU A 445 8.01 -15.16 -2.63
N ASN A 446 7.76 -13.90 -2.32
CA ASN A 446 8.72 -13.01 -1.73
C ASN A 446 8.74 -13.22 -0.21
N LYS A 447 9.90 -13.61 0.30
CA LYS A 447 10.15 -13.74 1.75
C LYS A 447 9.86 -12.44 2.51
N TRP A 448 10.08 -11.29 1.86
CA TRP A 448 9.92 -9.94 2.41
C TRP A 448 8.57 -9.30 2.08
N GLN A 449 7.59 -10.08 1.62
CA GLN A 449 6.23 -9.58 1.50
C GLN A 449 5.70 -9.08 2.84
N SER A 450 4.80 -8.09 2.81
CA SER A 450 4.07 -7.66 4.01
C SER A 450 3.40 -8.86 4.70
N LYS A 451 3.37 -8.85 6.03
CA LYS A 451 2.55 -9.80 6.80
C LYS A 451 1.20 -9.20 7.17
N ARG A 452 1.02 -7.89 6.97
CA ARG A 452 -0.28 -7.25 7.12
C ARG A 452 -1.17 -7.61 5.93
N PRO A 453 -2.33 -8.24 6.16
CA PRO A 453 -3.32 -8.45 5.12
C PRO A 453 -3.95 -7.11 4.72
N ILE A 454 -4.11 -6.90 3.41
CA ILE A 454 -4.67 -5.68 2.82
C ILE A 454 -5.85 -6.06 1.93
N PHE A 455 -6.91 -5.25 1.97
CA PHE A 455 -8.03 -5.38 1.06
C PHE A 455 -7.68 -4.78 -0.29
N LYS A 456 -7.45 -5.64 -1.29
CA LYS A 456 -7.31 -5.20 -2.68
C LYS A 456 -8.53 -5.65 -3.46
N GLN A 457 -9.16 -4.73 -4.18
CA GLN A 457 -10.12 -5.10 -5.20
C GLN A 457 -9.35 -5.34 -6.50
N CYS A 458 -9.49 -6.53 -7.06
CA CYS A 458 -8.94 -6.84 -8.37
C CYS A 458 -10.03 -7.41 -9.28
N ARG A 459 -9.73 -7.46 -10.58
CA ARG A 459 -10.66 -7.94 -11.60
C ARG A 459 -11.13 -9.37 -11.34
N GLU A 460 -10.27 -10.19 -10.75
CA GLU A 460 -10.56 -11.60 -10.45
C GLU A 460 -11.44 -11.77 -9.20
N ASN A 461 -11.26 -10.92 -8.17
CA ASN A 461 -11.99 -11.05 -6.91
C ASN A 461 -12.19 -9.69 -6.19
N PRO A 462 -13.45 -9.28 -5.92
CA PRO A 462 -13.77 -8.02 -5.23
C PRO A 462 -13.40 -7.99 -3.75
N HIS A 463 -13.17 -9.15 -3.15
CA HIS A 463 -12.91 -9.33 -1.73
C HIS A 463 -11.57 -10.03 -1.48
N LEU A 464 -10.63 -9.89 -2.43
CA LEU A 464 -9.29 -10.44 -2.30
C LEU A 464 -8.57 -9.82 -1.11
N ILE A 465 -8.06 -10.68 -0.24
CA ILE A 465 -7.04 -10.30 0.73
C ILE A 465 -5.71 -10.59 0.07
N SER A 466 -4.84 -9.60 0.07
CA SER A 466 -3.49 -9.75 -0.43
C SER A 466 -2.48 -9.14 0.52
N TYR A 467 -1.22 -9.26 0.17
CA TYR A 467 -0.06 -8.86 0.95
C TYR A 467 0.87 -8.09 0.02
N ALA A 468 1.37 -6.94 0.48
CA ALA A 468 2.24 -6.11 -0.34
C ALA A 468 3.49 -6.87 -0.74
N ASN A 469 3.83 -6.78 -2.02
CA ASN A 469 4.99 -7.47 -2.60
C ASN A 469 4.96 -9.00 -2.39
N LYS A 470 3.79 -9.64 -2.42
CA LYS A 470 3.62 -11.09 -2.17
C LYS A 470 4.51 -11.97 -3.03
N TYR A 471 4.58 -11.68 -4.32
CA TYR A 471 5.37 -12.40 -5.30
C TYR A 471 6.40 -11.47 -5.92
N TRP A 472 7.50 -12.04 -6.40
CA TRP A 472 8.55 -11.31 -7.09
C TRP A 472 9.28 -12.19 -8.10
N TRP A 473 9.87 -11.55 -9.11
CA TRP A 473 10.75 -12.18 -10.11
C TRP A 473 11.75 -11.14 -10.61
N MET A 474 12.81 -11.62 -11.25
CA MET A 474 13.88 -10.73 -11.71
C MET A 474 14.39 -11.15 -13.09
N ILE A 475 14.60 -10.16 -13.94
CA ILE A 475 15.31 -10.32 -15.20
C ILE A 475 16.64 -9.58 -15.14
N LYS A 476 17.61 -10.08 -15.91
CA LYS A 476 18.84 -9.37 -16.24
C LYS A 476 18.76 -8.95 -17.70
N SER A 477 19.08 -7.69 -17.99
CA SER A 477 19.12 -7.23 -19.37
C SER A 477 20.28 -7.89 -20.14
N ILE A 478 20.11 -8.13 -21.44
CA ILE A 478 21.07 -8.90 -22.25
C ILE A 478 22.36 -8.11 -22.58
N GLY A 479 22.33 -6.77 -22.51
CA GLY A 479 23.43 -5.94 -23.01
C GLY A 479 23.47 -5.98 -24.54
N GLN A 480 23.62 -4.81 -25.17
CA GLN A 480 23.75 -4.72 -26.64
C GLN A 480 25.22 -4.65 -27.05
#